data_AF-A0A6S7GFW5-F1
#
_entry.id   AF-A0A6S7GFW5-F1
#
_cell.length_a   1.000
_cell.length_b   1.000
_cell.length_c   1.000
_cell.angle_alpha   90.00
_cell.angle_beta   90.00
_cell.angle_gamma   90.00
#
_symmetry.space_group_name_H-M   'P 1'
#
loop_
_entity.id
_entity.type
_entity.pdbx_description
1 polymer ?
#
loop_
_entity_poly.entity_id
_entity_poly.type
_entity_poly.pdbx_seq_one_letter_code
_entity_poly.pdbx_strand_id
1 'polypeptide(L)'
;LHDDHELAAETGITETTKIPTPYQHPTNAKIRFWDLPGIGTPDYPDLPTFSEKVGIERFDTFLIICARRFTEYDLQLAEKVQSMGKSFFFVRNKIDNDRRSEKRKYGRKFNEEKMLKEIKNDCVECLENLSCDEEKVFLVSSHAPNEWDFDRLQTAIMDHLPFIQKESLALSLRTHSKVILKEKIKILKGMCNNHIGDSC
;
A
#
# COMPACT_ATOMS: atom_id res chain seq x y z
N LEU A 1 7.77 6.21 -9.65
CA LEU A 1 8.37 7.37 -10.35
C LEU A 1 9.18 8.14 -9.31
N HIS A 2 10.10 9.03 -9.70
CA HIS A 2 10.72 9.94 -8.73
C HIS A 2 9.74 11.12 -8.50
N ASP A 3 9.82 11.78 -7.34
CA ASP A 3 8.82 12.77 -6.89
C ASP A 3 8.71 14.00 -7.82
N ASP A 4 9.71 14.24 -8.65
CA ASP A 4 9.80 15.32 -9.65
C ASP A 4 9.26 14.93 -11.03
N HIS A 5 8.76 13.71 -11.20
CA HIS A 5 8.21 13.27 -12.48
C HIS A 5 6.82 13.87 -12.71
N GLU A 6 6.53 14.35 -13.92
CA GLU A 6 5.24 14.98 -14.30
C GLU A 6 3.99 14.09 -14.11
N LEU A 7 4.19 12.80 -13.86
CA LEU A 7 3.12 11.81 -13.67
C LEU A 7 3.12 11.24 -12.23
N ALA A 8 3.97 11.76 -11.36
CA ALA A 8 3.98 11.43 -9.94
C ALA A 8 2.85 12.19 -9.24
N ALA A 9 2.31 11.58 -8.18
CA ALA A 9 1.40 12.29 -7.30
C ALA A 9 2.14 13.43 -6.59
N GLU A 10 1.54 14.62 -6.59
CA GLU A 10 2.12 15.78 -5.92
C GLU A 10 2.12 15.55 -4.41
N THR A 11 3.29 15.66 -3.78
CA THR A 11 3.44 15.52 -2.33
C THR A 11 3.86 16.84 -1.71
N GLY A 12 3.20 17.25 -0.63
CA GLY A 12 3.49 18.50 0.07
C GLY A 12 3.55 18.34 1.59
N ILE A 13 3.96 19.42 2.27
CA ILE A 13 3.87 19.51 3.74
C ILE A 13 2.40 19.62 4.18
N THR A 14 1.56 20.24 3.33
CA THR A 14 0.11 20.34 3.46
C THR A 14 -0.58 19.37 2.51
N GLU A 15 -1.89 19.18 2.69
CA GLU A 15 -2.73 18.44 1.75
C GLU A 15 -2.60 19.02 0.33
N THR A 16 -2.21 18.16 -0.62
CA THR A 16 -2.04 18.48 -2.04
C THR A 16 -3.21 17.93 -2.86
N THR A 17 -3.67 16.72 -2.55
CA THR A 17 -4.76 16.05 -3.25
C THR A 17 -6.11 16.51 -2.72
N LYS A 18 -6.81 17.35 -3.48
CA LYS A 18 -8.17 17.85 -3.13
C LYS A 18 -9.30 17.04 -3.78
N ILE A 19 -8.99 16.33 -4.85
CA ILE A 19 -9.95 15.52 -5.62
C ILE A 19 -9.35 14.13 -5.89
N PRO A 20 -10.17 13.06 -5.90
CA PRO A 20 -9.70 11.73 -6.26
C PRO A 20 -9.03 11.73 -7.65
N THR A 21 -7.75 11.37 -7.69
CA THR A 21 -6.94 11.47 -8.90
C THR A 21 -6.46 10.09 -9.34
N PRO A 22 -6.82 9.64 -10.55
CA PRO A 22 -6.43 8.32 -11.03
C PRO A 22 -5.03 8.31 -11.67
N TYR A 23 -4.24 7.30 -11.33
CA TYR A 23 -2.96 6.98 -11.94
C TYR A 23 -3.04 5.59 -12.56
N GLN A 24 -2.90 5.53 -13.88
CA GLN A 24 -2.90 4.26 -14.60
C GLN A 24 -1.56 3.55 -14.39
N HIS A 25 -1.63 2.25 -14.12
CA HIS A 25 -0.43 1.45 -13.97
C HIS A 25 0.32 1.37 -15.34
N PRO A 26 1.63 1.67 -15.40
CA PRO A 26 2.38 1.87 -16.67
C PRO A 26 2.38 0.67 -17.63
N THR A 27 2.26 -0.55 -17.12
CA THR A 27 2.22 -1.78 -17.95
C THR A 27 0.88 -2.51 -17.91
N ASN A 28 -0.12 -1.97 -17.19
CA ASN A 28 -1.42 -2.63 -17.03
C ASN A 28 -2.55 -1.60 -17.05
N ALA A 29 -3.22 -1.46 -18.19
CA ALA A 29 -4.34 -0.53 -18.32
C ALA A 29 -5.57 -0.89 -17.46
N LYS A 30 -5.64 -2.13 -16.95
CA LYS A 30 -6.73 -2.57 -16.06
C LYS A 30 -6.50 -2.23 -14.59
N ILE A 31 -5.29 -1.81 -14.22
CA ILE A 31 -4.97 -1.40 -12.84
C ILE A 31 -4.91 0.12 -12.80
N ARG A 32 -5.68 0.69 -11.88
CA ARG A 32 -5.74 2.12 -11.63
C ARG A 32 -5.56 2.35 -10.13
N PHE A 33 -4.51 3.07 -9.78
CA PHE A 33 -4.36 3.60 -8.43
C PHE A 33 -5.13 4.90 -8.36
N TRP A 34 -5.83 5.11 -7.25
CA TRP A 34 -6.49 6.38 -6.99
C TRP A 34 -5.80 7.00 -5.79
N ASP A 35 -5.20 8.17 -6.01
CA ASP A 35 -4.77 9.00 -4.91
C ASP A 35 -5.99 9.77 -4.40
N LEU A 36 -6.25 9.63 -3.11
CA LEU A 36 -7.46 10.13 -2.47
C LEU A 36 -7.11 11.30 -1.54
N PRO A 37 -8.02 12.27 -1.39
CA PRO A 37 -7.84 13.33 -0.42
C PRO A 37 -7.74 12.78 1.00
N GLY A 38 -7.14 13.55 1.92
CA GLY A 38 -7.07 13.17 3.31
C GLY A 38 -8.44 13.35 3.99
N ILE A 39 -8.85 12.41 4.83
CA ILE A 39 -10.00 12.59 5.73
C ILE A 39 -9.57 13.41 6.96
N GLY A 40 -10.49 14.21 7.49
CA GLY A 40 -10.22 15.14 8.60
C GLY A 40 -9.69 16.51 8.16
N THR A 41 -9.73 16.80 6.87
CA THR A 41 -9.31 18.09 6.30
C THR A 41 -10.51 19.02 6.15
N PRO A 42 -10.32 20.35 5.96
CA PRO A 42 -11.44 21.27 5.84
C PRO A 42 -12.44 20.90 4.72
N ASP A 43 -11.95 20.31 3.63
CA ASP A 43 -12.79 19.89 2.50
C ASP A 43 -13.47 18.52 2.75
N TYR A 44 -12.91 17.70 3.65
CA TYR A 44 -13.35 16.35 4.02
C TYR A 44 -13.35 16.17 5.55
N PRO A 45 -14.22 16.88 6.28
CA PRO A 45 -14.15 16.95 7.74
C PRO A 45 -14.55 15.65 8.45
N ASP A 46 -15.35 14.80 7.80
CA ASP A 46 -15.89 13.57 8.39
C ASP A 46 -16.08 12.44 7.36
N LEU A 47 -16.28 11.22 7.87
CA LEU A 47 -16.43 10.01 7.05
C LEU A 47 -17.66 10.05 6.12
N PRO A 48 -18.86 10.52 6.51
CA PRO A 48 -19.99 10.64 5.59
C PRO A 48 -19.67 11.55 4.39
N THR A 49 -19.14 12.75 4.66
CA THR A 49 -18.76 13.72 3.62
C THR A 49 -17.69 13.15 2.70
N PHE A 50 -16.67 12.51 3.27
CA PHE A 50 -15.64 11.81 2.51
C PHE A 50 -16.24 10.71 1.64
N SER A 51 -17.06 9.83 2.22
CA SER A 51 -17.66 8.69 1.53
C SER A 51 -18.51 9.10 0.33
N GLU A 52 -19.31 10.17 0.47
CA GLU A 52 -20.17 10.71 -0.57
C GLU A 52 -19.35 11.38 -1.68
N LYS A 53 -18.51 12.38 -1.34
CA LYS A 53 -17.75 13.15 -2.32
C LYS A 53 -16.75 12.29 -3.09
N VAL A 54 -16.05 11.41 -2.38
CA VAL A 54 -15.08 10.48 -2.98
C VAL A 54 -15.77 9.31 -3.64
N GLY A 55 -17.01 8.97 -3.25
CA GLY A 55 -17.73 7.81 -3.76
C GLY A 55 -16.96 6.53 -3.51
N ILE A 56 -16.62 6.25 -2.25
CA ILE A 56 -15.72 5.14 -1.84
C ILE A 56 -16.24 3.76 -2.26
N GLU A 57 -17.55 3.63 -2.46
CA GLU A 57 -18.21 2.42 -2.96
C GLU A 57 -17.71 2.01 -4.37
N ARG A 58 -17.01 2.89 -5.10
CA ARG A 58 -16.49 2.59 -6.45
C ARG A 58 -15.18 1.80 -6.50
N PHE A 59 -14.45 1.66 -5.39
CA PHE A 59 -13.12 1.04 -5.38
C PHE A 59 -13.16 -0.42 -4.94
N ASP A 60 -12.25 -1.24 -5.45
CA ASP A 60 -12.21 -2.68 -5.15
C ASP A 60 -11.49 -3.00 -3.83
N THR A 61 -10.37 -2.33 -3.57
CA THR A 61 -9.53 -2.51 -2.38
C THR A 61 -8.90 -1.19 -1.95
N PHE A 62 -8.50 -1.12 -0.68
CA PHE A 62 -7.96 0.11 -0.09
C PHE A 62 -6.54 -0.07 0.47
N LEU A 63 -5.72 0.96 0.33
CA LEU A 63 -4.45 1.11 1.03
C LEU A 63 -4.63 2.24 2.05
N ILE A 64 -4.71 1.90 3.34
CA ILE A 64 -4.81 2.89 4.41
C ILE A 64 -3.38 3.18 4.87
N ILE A 65 -2.84 4.32 4.44
CA ILE A 65 -1.43 4.66 4.62
C ILE A 65 -1.28 5.67 5.77
N CYS A 66 -0.56 5.29 6.82
CA CYS A 66 -0.22 6.17 7.92
C CYS A 66 1.30 6.45 7.99
N ALA A 67 1.67 7.72 8.07
CA ALA A 67 3.06 8.15 8.17
C ALA A 67 3.56 8.38 9.60
N ARG A 68 2.67 8.42 10.60
CA ARG A 68 3.01 8.57 12.04
C ARG A 68 2.08 7.74 12.92
N ARG A 69 1.11 8.38 13.57
CA ARG A 69 0.15 7.70 14.44
C ARG A 69 -1.10 7.41 13.66
N PHE A 70 -1.63 6.22 13.86
CA PHE A 70 -2.99 5.88 13.46
C PHE A 70 -3.96 6.89 14.07
N THR A 71 -4.87 7.39 13.25
CA THR A 71 -5.88 8.36 13.66
C THR A 71 -7.23 7.68 13.77
N GLU A 72 -8.13 8.30 14.53
CA GLU A 72 -9.53 7.88 14.61
C GLU A 72 -10.18 7.79 13.21
N TYR A 73 -9.81 8.68 12.29
CA TYR A 73 -10.31 8.63 10.93
C TYR A 73 -9.81 7.42 10.13
N ASP A 74 -8.58 6.96 10.39
CA ASP A 74 -8.06 5.74 9.77
C ASP A 74 -8.86 4.52 10.22
N LEU A 75 -9.26 4.46 11.50
CA LEU A 75 -10.12 3.42 12.05
C LEU A 75 -11.49 3.41 11.39
N GLN A 76 -12.15 4.57 11.38
CA GLN A 76 -13.47 4.73 10.79
C GLN A 76 -13.47 4.37 9.31
N LEU A 77 -12.41 4.72 8.58
CA LEU A 77 -12.27 4.34 7.18
C LEU A 77 -12.13 2.82 7.04
N ALA A 78 -11.30 2.18 7.87
CA ALA A 78 -11.13 0.73 7.86
C ALA A 78 -12.42 -0.02 8.21
N GLU A 79 -13.17 0.44 9.22
CA GLU A 79 -14.51 -0.08 9.59
C GLU A 79 -15.51 0.08 8.45
N LYS A 80 -15.53 1.26 7.82
CA LYS A 80 -16.40 1.49 6.66
C LYS A 80 -16.06 0.55 5.52
N VAL A 81 -14.77 0.38 5.19
CA VAL A 81 -14.31 -0.56 4.15
C VAL A 81 -14.71 -1.99 4.46
N GLN A 82 -14.53 -2.44 5.70
CA GLN A 82 -14.94 -3.78 6.11
C GLN A 82 -16.47 -3.96 6.05
N SER A 83 -17.26 -2.96 6.46
CA SER A 83 -18.73 -3.03 6.39
C SER A 83 -19.27 -3.10 4.96
N MET A 84 -18.52 -2.59 3.98
CA MET A 84 -18.82 -2.74 2.54
C MET A 84 -18.40 -4.11 1.97
N GLY A 85 -17.82 -5.00 2.79
CA GLY A 85 -17.31 -6.30 2.33
C GLY A 85 -16.04 -6.21 1.49
N LYS A 86 -15.30 -5.10 1.57
CA LYS A 86 -14.11 -4.84 0.77
C LYS A 86 -12.83 -5.06 1.57
N SER A 87 -11.76 -5.41 0.88
CA SER A 87 -10.44 -5.59 1.50
C SER A 87 -9.71 -4.27 1.69
N PHE A 88 -8.88 -4.21 2.72
CA PHE A 88 -7.90 -3.15 2.91
C PHE A 88 -6.56 -3.74 3.35
N PHE A 89 -5.50 -2.99 3.09
CA PHE A 89 -4.18 -3.20 3.67
C PHE A 89 -3.81 -1.97 4.49
N PHE A 90 -3.29 -2.20 5.69
CA PHE A 90 -2.81 -1.12 6.55
C PHE A 90 -1.31 -0.93 6.37
N VAL A 91 -0.88 0.27 6.00
CA VAL A 91 0.51 0.55 5.60
C VAL A 91 1.09 1.65 6.48
N ARG A 92 1.99 1.29 7.39
CA ARG A 92 2.78 2.23 8.18
C ARG A 92 4.02 2.64 7.38
N ASN A 93 3.96 3.80 6.75
CA ASN A 93 5.07 4.37 5.96
C ASN A 93 6.03 5.18 6.85
N LYS A 94 7.20 5.55 6.30
CA LYS A 94 8.25 6.36 6.94
C LYS A 94 9.04 5.66 8.05
N ILE A 95 9.15 4.33 7.99
CA ILE A 95 9.97 3.55 8.94
C ILE A 95 11.44 3.96 8.92
N ASP A 96 11.94 4.50 7.81
CA ASP A 96 13.28 5.12 7.71
C ASP A 96 13.47 6.27 8.70
N ASN A 97 12.44 7.09 8.92
CA ASN A 97 12.46 8.19 9.88
C ASN A 97 12.38 7.70 11.33
N ASP A 98 11.55 6.68 11.59
CA ASP A 98 11.45 6.05 12.91
C ASP A 98 12.80 5.43 13.30
N ARG A 99 13.41 4.64 12.39
CA ARG A 99 14.76 4.09 12.55
C ARG A 99 15.81 5.17 12.81
N ARG A 100 15.81 6.25 12.02
CA ARG A 100 16.77 7.37 12.17
C ARG A 100 16.60 8.07 13.52
N SER A 101 15.37 8.21 14.00
CA SER A 101 15.08 8.85 15.29
C SER A 101 15.50 7.98 16.46
N GLU A 102 15.15 6.69 16.41
CA GLU A 102 15.51 5.71 17.44
C GLU A 102 17.01 5.46 17.52
N LYS A 103 17.71 5.41 16.37
CA LYS A 103 19.19 5.36 16.35
C LYS A 103 19.84 6.56 17.05
N ARG A 104 19.28 7.76 16.92
CA ARG A 104 19.80 8.95 17.63
C ARG A 104 19.55 8.89 19.12
N LYS A 105 18.37 8.41 19.52
CA LYS A 105 17.95 8.32 20.92
C LYS A 105 18.73 7.26 21.69
N TYR A 106 18.91 6.07 21.10
CA TYR A 106 19.50 4.92 21.78
C TYR A 106 20.96 4.64 21.40
N GLY A 107 21.47 5.25 20.32
CA GLY A 107 22.87 5.10 19.88
C GLY A 107 23.23 3.61 19.68
N ARG A 108 24.25 3.15 20.40
CA ARG A 108 24.71 1.75 20.37
C ARG A 108 23.70 0.73 20.92
N LYS A 109 22.70 1.18 21.69
CA LYS A 109 21.64 0.32 22.25
C LYS A 109 20.45 0.15 21.31
N PHE A 110 20.49 0.77 20.13
CA PHE A 110 19.41 0.66 19.15
C PHE A 110 19.20 -0.80 18.72
N ASN A 111 17.95 -1.25 18.77
CA ASN A 111 17.52 -2.55 18.29
C ASN A 111 16.38 -2.35 17.29
N GLU A 112 16.66 -2.66 16.02
CA GLU A 112 15.72 -2.48 14.91
C GLU A 112 14.53 -3.42 15.01
N GLU A 113 14.73 -4.69 15.36
CA GLU A 113 13.66 -5.68 15.52
C GLU A 113 12.69 -5.28 16.62
N LYS A 114 13.21 -4.78 17.75
CA LYS A 114 12.38 -4.31 18.86
C LYS A 114 11.51 -3.12 18.42
N MET A 115 12.11 -2.14 17.75
CA MET A 115 11.38 -0.97 17.23
C MET A 115 10.29 -1.37 16.23
N LEU A 116 10.60 -2.25 15.29
CA LEU A 116 9.61 -2.75 14.33
C LEU A 116 8.47 -3.49 15.02
N LYS A 117 8.77 -4.32 16.03
CA LYS A 117 7.76 -5.05 16.79
C LYS A 117 6.86 -4.10 17.59
N GLU A 118 7.43 -3.10 18.25
CA GLU A 118 6.66 -2.09 19.00
C GLU A 118 5.73 -1.32 18.07
N ILE A 119 6.22 -0.87 16.90
CA ILE A 119 5.38 -0.17 15.91
C ILE A 119 4.29 -1.08 15.36
N LYS A 120 4.62 -2.35 15.06
CA LYS A 120 3.64 -3.29 14.50
C LYS A 120 2.53 -3.60 15.51
N ASN A 121 2.89 -3.81 16.77
CA ASN A 121 1.92 -4.02 17.85
C ASN A 121 0.99 -2.81 18.02
N ASP A 122 1.55 -1.58 18.04
CA ASP A 122 0.76 -0.35 18.10
C ASP A 122 -0.25 -0.26 16.95
N CYS A 123 0.16 -0.63 15.73
CA CYS A 123 -0.73 -0.68 14.56
C CYS A 123 -1.83 -1.75 14.68
N VAL A 124 -1.51 -2.93 15.25
CA VAL A 124 -2.48 -4.01 15.45
C VAL A 124 -3.47 -3.64 16.56
N GLU A 125 -2.99 -3.08 17.67
CA GLU A 125 -3.80 -2.57 18.78
C GLU A 125 -4.82 -1.54 18.28
N CYS A 126 -4.37 -0.61 17.43
CA CYS A 126 -5.24 0.38 16.78
C CYS A 126 -6.35 -0.23 15.92
N LEU A 127 -6.18 -1.47 15.45
CA LEU A 127 -7.11 -2.18 14.58
C LEU A 127 -7.87 -3.30 15.32
N GLU A 128 -7.73 -3.46 16.64
CA GLU A 128 -8.29 -4.60 17.39
C GLU A 128 -9.79 -4.85 17.18
N ASN A 129 -10.57 -3.79 16.98
CA ASN A 129 -12.02 -3.89 16.75
C ASN A 129 -12.37 -4.49 15.39
N LEU A 130 -11.44 -4.41 14.45
CA LEU A 130 -11.51 -5.05 13.15
C LEU A 130 -10.83 -6.40 13.34
N SER A 131 -11.45 -7.51 12.94
CA SER A 131 -10.76 -8.82 12.92
C SER A 131 -9.63 -8.83 11.88
N CYS A 132 -8.59 -8.06 12.17
CA CYS A 132 -7.50 -7.67 11.30
C CYS A 132 -6.28 -8.46 11.75
N ASP A 133 -5.95 -9.50 10.99
CA ASP A 133 -4.74 -10.26 11.23
C ASP A 133 -3.51 -9.36 11.08
N GLU A 134 -2.50 -9.64 11.90
CA GLU A 134 -1.17 -9.02 11.83
C GLU A 134 -0.58 -9.03 10.40
N GLU A 135 -0.99 -10.00 9.58
CA GLU A 135 -0.61 -10.13 8.17
C GLU A 135 -1.06 -8.95 7.29
N LYS A 136 -2.09 -8.20 7.70
CA LYS A 136 -2.60 -7.04 6.95
C LYS A 136 -1.90 -5.73 7.27
N VAL A 137 -0.97 -5.72 8.24
CA VAL A 137 -0.17 -4.56 8.64
C VAL A 137 1.20 -4.63 8.00
N PHE A 138 1.58 -3.61 7.22
CA PHE A 138 2.85 -3.55 6.49
C PHE A 138 3.68 -2.33 6.93
N LEU A 139 4.92 -2.57 7.37
CA LEU A 139 5.87 -1.53 7.75
C LEU A 139 6.81 -1.22 6.58
N VAL A 140 6.74 -0.02 6.00
CA VAL A 140 7.44 0.31 4.76
C VAL A 140 8.12 1.68 4.77
N SER A 141 8.98 1.90 3.77
CA SER A 141 9.43 3.24 3.39
C SER A 141 9.38 3.41 1.88
N SER A 142 8.78 4.50 1.43
CA SER A 142 8.82 4.91 0.02
C SER A 142 10.24 5.23 -0.48
N HIS A 143 11.16 5.61 0.42
CA HIS A 143 12.55 5.92 0.06
C HIS A 143 13.47 4.71 0.04
N ALA A 144 13.06 3.58 0.63
CA ALA A 144 13.84 2.35 0.67
C ALA A 144 12.95 1.14 0.34
N PRO A 145 12.54 0.99 -0.95
CA PRO A 145 11.63 -0.06 -1.38
C PRO A 145 12.22 -1.47 -1.32
N ASN A 146 13.51 -1.62 -0.97
CA ASN A 146 14.19 -2.91 -0.85
C ASN A 146 14.32 -3.36 0.62
N GLU A 147 13.74 -2.60 1.56
CA GLU A 147 13.82 -2.82 3.00
C GLU A 147 12.42 -3.10 3.58
N TRP A 148 12.37 -3.73 4.75
CA TRP A 148 11.15 -4.04 5.51
C TRP A 148 10.08 -4.78 4.68
N ASP A 149 8.79 -4.40 4.81
CA ASP A 149 7.66 -5.13 4.24
C ASP A 149 7.29 -4.72 2.81
N PHE A 150 8.09 -3.91 2.10
CA PHE A 150 7.68 -3.38 0.80
C PHE A 150 7.38 -4.50 -0.22
N ASP A 151 8.22 -5.52 -0.28
CA ASP A 151 8.03 -6.71 -1.11
C ASP A 151 6.79 -7.52 -0.69
N ARG A 152 6.55 -7.62 0.62
CA ARG A 152 5.40 -8.33 1.18
C ARG A 152 4.11 -7.61 0.82
N LEU A 153 4.09 -6.29 0.89
CA LEU A 153 2.98 -5.44 0.46
C LEU A 153 2.70 -5.61 -1.03
N GLN A 154 3.72 -5.57 -1.89
CA GLN A 154 3.55 -5.79 -3.32
C GLN A 154 2.96 -7.17 -3.63
N THR A 155 3.43 -8.20 -2.93
CA THR A 155 2.91 -9.58 -3.07
C THR A 155 1.46 -9.67 -2.62
N ALA A 156 1.12 -9.09 -1.47
CA ALA A 156 -0.24 -9.08 -0.95
C ALA A 156 -1.23 -8.37 -1.88
N ILE A 157 -0.83 -7.23 -2.47
CA ILE A 157 -1.62 -6.52 -3.48
C ILE A 157 -1.79 -7.40 -4.73
N MET A 158 -0.71 -8.01 -5.22
CA MET A 158 -0.76 -8.91 -6.39
C MET A 158 -1.70 -10.10 -6.18
N ASP A 159 -1.73 -10.67 -4.99
CA ASP A 159 -2.57 -11.82 -4.65
C ASP A 159 -4.06 -11.47 -4.57
N HIS A 160 -4.41 -10.20 -4.35
CA HIS A 160 -5.80 -9.72 -4.37
C HIS A 160 -6.31 -9.39 -5.78
N LEU A 161 -5.43 -9.34 -6.77
CA LEU A 161 -5.82 -9.07 -8.15
C LEU A 161 -6.27 -10.35 -8.86
N PRO A 162 -7.32 -10.31 -9.70
CA PRO A 162 -7.65 -11.38 -10.63
C PRO A 162 -6.43 -11.80 -11.45
N PHE A 163 -6.33 -13.08 -11.82
CA PHE A 163 -5.15 -13.69 -12.47
C PHE A 163 -4.54 -12.82 -13.59
N ILE A 164 -5.36 -12.31 -14.51
CA ILE A 164 -4.91 -11.46 -15.63
C ILE A 164 -4.28 -10.14 -15.14
N GLN A 165 -4.81 -9.55 -14.08
CA GLN A 165 -4.26 -8.33 -13.49
C GLN A 165 -2.98 -8.63 -12.70
N LYS A 166 -2.92 -9.79 -12.03
CA LYS A 166 -1.74 -10.27 -11.31
C LYS A 166 -0.54 -10.46 -12.24
N GLU A 167 -0.72 -11.11 -13.39
CA GLU A 167 0.38 -11.32 -14.35
C GLU A 167 0.96 -10.00 -14.85
N SER A 168 0.08 -9.07 -15.21
CA SER A 168 0.48 -7.78 -15.77
C SER A 168 1.06 -6.82 -14.72
N LEU A 169 0.61 -6.87 -13.45
CA LEU A 169 1.28 -6.19 -12.34
C LEU A 169 2.64 -6.82 -12.05
N ALA A 170 2.72 -8.15 -11.93
CA ALA A 170 3.97 -8.83 -11.63
C ALA A 170 5.05 -8.50 -12.65
N LEU A 171 4.73 -8.47 -13.96
CA LEU A 171 5.67 -8.08 -15.03
C LEU A 171 6.14 -6.63 -14.94
N SER A 172 5.33 -5.76 -14.33
CA SER A 172 5.62 -4.34 -14.20
C SER A 172 6.56 -3.96 -13.09
N LEU A 173 6.47 -4.68 -11.98
CA LEU A 173 7.14 -4.30 -10.76
C LEU A 173 8.63 -4.32 -11.02
N ARG A 174 9.34 -3.29 -10.57
CA ARG A 174 10.79 -3.28 -10.72
C ARG A 174 11.36 -4.48 -9.97
N THR A 175 12.25 -5.22 -10.62
CA THR A 175 12.90 -6.39 -10.05
C THR A 175 13.92 -5.96 -9.01
N HIS A 176 13.42 -5.71 -7.80
CA HIS A 176 14.23 -5.46 -6.62
C HIS A 176 14.23 -6.64 -5.65
N SER A 177 13.21 -7.52 -5.77
CA SER A 177 13.04 -8.71 -4.95
C SER A 177 13.32 -10.01 -5.70
N LYS A 178 13.91 -10.99 -5.00
CA LYS A 178 13.97 -12.38 -5.49
C LYS A 178 12.57 -13.01 -5.63
N VAL A 179 11.60 -12.59 -4.83
CA VAL A 179 10.22 -13.11 -4.87
C VAL A 179 9.55 -12.67 -6.16
N ILE A 180 9.56 -11.37 -6.44
CA ILE A 180 9.00 -10.79 -7.67
C ILE A 180 9.71 -11.36 -8.91
N LEU A 181 11.03 -11.53 -8.85
CA LEU A 181 11.78 -12.14 -9.95
C LEU A 181 11.33 -13.58 -10.22
N LYS A 182 11.12 -14.39 -9.18
CA LYS A 182 10.63 -15.77 -9.34
C LYS A 182 9.22 -15.80 -9.93
N GLU A 183 8.33 -14.91 -9.47
CA GLU A 183 6.96 -14.85 -10.00
C GLU A 183 6.95 -14.40 -11.47
N LYS A 184 7.77 -13.40 -11.84
CA LYS A 184 7.98 -13.03 -13.26
C LYS A 184 8.46 -14.21 -14.10
N ILE A 185 9.46 -14.96 -13.63
CA ILE A 185 9.98 -16.14 -14.36
C ILE A 185 8.87 -17.19 -14.53
N LYS A 186 8.07 -17.43 -13.49
CA LYS A 186 6.96 -18.38 -13.53
C LYS A 186 5.91 -17.98 -14.57
N ILE A 187 5.52 -16.71 -14.59
CA ILE A 187 4.56 -16.15 -15.57
C ILE A 187 5.11 -16.28 -16.99
N LEU A 188 6.35 -15.84 -17.22
CA LEU A 188 6.98 -15.91 -18.56
C LEU A 188 7.13 -17.35 -19.05
N LYS A 189 7.46 -18.31 -18.17
CA LYS A 189 7.48 -19.74 -18.52
C LYS A 189 6.10 -20.27 -18.89
N GLY A 190 5.05 -19.87 -18.15
CA GLY A 190 3.67 -20.22 -18.47
C GLY A 190 3.24 -19.69 -19.85
N MET A 191 3.60 -18.45 -20.18
CA MET A 191 3.34 -17.84 -21.49
C MET A 191 4.03 -18.59 -22.64
N CYS A 192 5.29 -18.97 -22.48
CA CYS A 192 6.00 -19.76 -23.50
C CYS A 192 5.38 -21.14 -23.72
N ASN A 193 4.91 -21.80 -22.65
CA ASN A 193 4.32 -23.13 -22.75
C ASN A 193 2.95 -23.13 -23.45
N ASN A 194 2.15 -22.08 -23.27
CA ASN A 194 0.86 -21.95 -23.94
C ASN A 194 1.02 -21.69 -25.46
N HIS A 195 2.05 -20.95 -25.87
CA HIS A 195 2.31 -20.72 -27.31
C HIS A 195 2.86 -21.94 -28.05
N ILE A 196 3.45 -22.92 -27.35
CA ILE A 196 3.92 -24.17 -27.97
C ILE A 196 2.75 -25.17 -28.13
N GLY A 197 1.68 -25.04 -27.33
CA GLY A 197 0.49 -25.89 -27.40
C GLY A 197 -0.50 -25.54 -28.51
N ASP A 198 -0.52 -24.29 -28.98
CA ASP A 198 -1.42 -23.81 -30.04
C ASP A 198 -0.86 -24.00 -31.48
N SER A 199 0.19 -24.81 -31.62
CA SER A 199 0.83 -25.12 -32.92
C SER A 199 0.67 -26.59 -33.38
N CYS A 200 -0.36 -27.30 -32.90
CA CYS A 200 -0.72 -28.64 -33.37
C CYS A 200 -2.11 -28.66 -34.02
#